data_AF-A0A7J8QIE1-F1
#
_entry.id   AF-A0A7J8QIE1-F1
#
_cell.length_a   1.000
_cell.length_b   1.000
_cell.length_c   1.000
_cell.angle_alpha   90.00
_cell.angle_beta   90.00
_cell.angle_gamma   90.00
#
_symmetry.space_group_name_H-M   'P 1'
#
loop_
_entity.id
_entity.type
_entity.pdbx_description
1 polymer ?
#
loop_
_entity_poly.entity_id
_entity_poly.type
_entity_poly.pdbx_seq_one_letter_code
_entity_poly.pdbx_strand_id
1 'polypeptide(L)'
;YSTIAWGASVAKGVQPEVQYGYKAKTAAGTVFNFFSGLGDIAFAYAGHNVVLEIQATIPSTPEKPSKGPMWKGVIVAYIVVALCYFPVALIGYWMFGNSIEDNILISLEKPAWLIAMANIFVVIHVIGSYQIYAMPVFDMIETVLVKKLNFRPSTTLRFFVRNFYVAFTMFIAITFPFFGGLLGFFGGFAFAPTTYFLPCIIWLAIYKPKKFGLSWWTN
;
A
#
# COMPACT_ATOMS: atom_id res chain seq x y z
N TYR A 1 14.71 -5.38 0.88
CA TYR A 1 14.60 -5.19 2.34
C TYR A 1 13.79 -6.31 3.00
N SER A 2 12.73 -6.84 2.39
CA SER A 2 11.93 -7.96 2.93
C SER A 2 12.77 -9.18 3.31
N THR A 3 13.67 -9.63 2.44
CA THR A 3 14.61 -10.74 2.72
C THR A 3 15.52 -10.47 3.92
N ILE A 4 15.98 -9.23 4.05
CA ILE A 4 16.79 -8.83 5.22
C ILE A 4 15.93 -8.86 6.47
N ALA A 5 14.69 -8.35 6.40
CA ALA A 5 13.78 -8.32 7.53
C ALA A 5 13.51 -9.73 8.07
N TRP A 6 12.99 -10.65 7.25
CA TRP A 6 12.67 -11.99 7.75
C TRP A 6 13.94 -12.82 8.03
N GLY A 7 15.00 -12.70 7.21
CA GLY A 7 16.24 -13.44 7.42
C GLY A 7 16.98 -13.03 8.70
N ALA A 8 17.01 -11.73 9.00
CA ALA A 8 17.55 -11.23 10.26
C ALA A 8 16.68 -11.63 11.45
N SER A 9 15.35 -11.66 11.29
CA SER A 9 14.45 -12.18 12.33
C SER A 9 14.75 -13.64 12.65
N VAL A 10 14.96 -14.49 11.62
CA VAL A 10 15.36 -15.89 11.83
C VAL A 10 16.67 -15.97 12.60
N ALA A 11 17.68 -15.20 12.17
CA ALA A 11 19.00 -15.20 12.80
C ALA A 11 18.98 -14.70 14.25
N LYS A 12 18.07 -13.77 14.59
CA LYS A 12 17.92 -13.24 15.95
C LYS A 12 17.35 -14.28 16.93
N GLY A 13 16.66 -15.31 16.43
CA GLY A 13 16.05 -16.32 17.29
C GLY A 13 14.72 -15.87 17.90
N VAL A 14 13.99 -16.83 18.45
CA VAL A 14 12.78 -16.55 19.25
C VAL A 14 13.20 -15.78 20.51
N GLN A 15 12.54 -14.65 20.77
CA GLN A 15 12.91 -13.81 21.91
C GLN A 15 12.54 -14.46 23.27
N PRO A 16 13.34 -14.27 24.34
CA PRO A 16 13.20 -15.00 25.60
C PRO A 16 11.85 -14.86 26.33
N GLU A 17 11.11 -13.78 26.07
CA GLU A 17 9.81 -13.48 26.72
C GLU A 17 8.68 -13.28 25.69
N VAL A 18 8.75 -13.99 24.56
CA VAL A 18 7.75 -13.86 23.51
C VAL A 18 6.37 -14.30 23.98
N GLN A 19 5.37 -13.47 23.71
CA GLN A 19 3.97 -13.79 23.97
C GLN A 19 3.20 -13.89 22.66
N TYR A 20 2.53 -15.02 22.47
CA TYR A 20 1.62 -15.25 21.35
C TYR A 20 0.19 -15.25 21.89
N GLY A 21 -0.58 -14.24 21.52
CA GLY A 21 -1.93 -14.02 22.02
C GLY A 21 -2.42 -12.62 21.67
N TYR A 22 -3.61 -12.24 22.13
CA TYR A 22 -4.12 -10.91 21.86
C TYR A 22 -3.28 -9.83 22.55
N LYS A 23 -2.82 -8.85 21.77
CA LYS A 23 -2.06 -7.69 22.28
C LYS A 23 -2.91 -6.84 23.25
N ALA A 24 -4.21 -6.72 22.99
CA ALA A 24 -5.15 -6.05 23.89
C ALA A 24 -5.75 -7.03 24.90
N LYS A 25 -5.86 -6.59 26.16
CA LYS A 25 -6.46 -7.37 27.26
C LYS A 25 -7.97 -7.18 27.40
N THR A 26 -8.54 -6.16 26.73
CA THR A 26 -9.98 -5.87 26.76
C THR A 26 -10.64 -6.38 25.48
N ALA A 27 -11.90 -6.83 25.59
CA ALA A 27 -12.66 -7.30 24.43
C ALA A 27 -12.78 -6.23 23.34
N ALA A 28 -13.08 -4.99 23.73
CA ALA A 28 -13.16 -3.86 22.80
C ALA A 28 -11.82 -3.61 22.10
N GLY A 29 -10.70 -3.63 22.83
CA GLY A 29 -9.36 -3.46 22.25
C GLY A 29 -9.01 -4.56 21.25
N THR A 30 -9.38 -5.81 21.55
CA THR A 30 -9.17 -6.94 20.62
C THR A 30 -9.96 -6.76 19.33
N VAL A 31 -11.21 -6.32 19.42
CA VAL A 31 -12.06 -6.05 18.25
C VAL A 31 -11.47 -4.90 17.41
N PHE A 32 -11.05 -3.80 18.04
CA PHE A 32 -10.42 -2.69 17.31
C PHE A 32 -9.11 -3.10 16.64
N ASN A 33 -8.25 -3.87 17.32
CA ASN A 33 -7.02 -4.38 16.72
C ASN A 33 -7.30 -5.31 15.53
N PHE A 34 -8.35 -6.15 15.61
CA PHE A 34 -8.75 -7.01 14.51
C PHE A 34 -9.17 -6.19 13.27
N PHE A 35 -10.04 -5.18 13.44
CA PHE A 35 -10.44 -4.32 12.34
C PHE A 35 -9.29 -3.46 11.80
N SER A 36 -8.41 -2.96 12.67
CA SER A 36 -7.20 -2.25 12.26
C SER A 36 -6.31 -3.15 11.38
N GLY A 37 -6.10 -4.41 11.79
CA GLY A 37 -5.33 -5.37 11.01
C GLY A 37 -5.96 -5.70 9.65
N LEU A 38 -7.29 -5.76 9.55
CA LEU A 38 -7.97 -5.86 8.25
C LEU A 38 -7.70 -4.61 7.38
N GLY A 39 -7.66 -3.43 8.00
CA GLY A 39 -7.24 -2.19 7.36
C GLY A 39 -5.81 -2.26 6.86
N ASP A 40 -4.87 -2.74 7.68
CA ASP A 40 -3.46 -2.90 7.30
C ASP A 40 -3.30 -3.85 6.11
N ILE A 41 -4.05 -4.96 6.09
CA ILE A 41 -4.08 -5.88 4.94
C ILE A 41 -4.65 -5.17 3.70
N ALA A 42 -5.76 -4.45 3.84
CA ALA A 42 -6.37 -3.72 2.73
C ALA A 42 -5.40 -2.68 2.15
N PHE A 43 -4.65 -1.97 3.00
CA PHE A 43 -3.60 -1.04 2.60
C PHE A 43 -2.45 -1.75 1.88
N ALA A 44 -1.97 -2.87 2.42
CA ALA A 44 -0.82 -3.60 1.89
C ALA A 44 -1.02 -4.05 0.42
N TYR A 45 -2.27 -4.25 0.00
CA TYR A 45 -2.66 -4.63 -1.37
C TYR A 45 -3.29 -3.48 -2.19
N ALA A 46 -3.11 -2.22 -1.78
CA ALA A 46 -3.71 -1.05 -2.42
C ALA A 46 -2.96 -0.53 -3.67
N GLY A 47 -2.71 -1.39 -4.66
CA GLY A 47 -2.05 -1.02 -5.94
C GLY A 47 -2.99 -0.55 -7.07
N HIS A 48 -4.30 -0.58 -6.84
CA HIS A 48 -5.29 -0.49 -7.91
C HIS A 48 -5.47 0.92 -8.48
N ASN A 49 -5.13 1.96 -7.72
CA ASN A 49 -5.22 3.35 -8.14
C ASN A 49 -4.19 3.73 -9.22
N VAL A 50 -3.10 2.97 -9.36
CA VAL A 50 -2.05 3.20 -10.37
C VAL A 50 -2.09 2.20 -11.52
N VAL A 51 -2.98 1.19 -11.46
CA VAL A 51 -3.12 0.15 -12.49
C VAL A 51 -3.39 0.75 -13.87
N LEU A 52 -4.27 1.76 -13.96
CA LEU A 52 -4.61 2.38 -15.24
C LEU A 52 -3.44 3.19 -15.81
N GLU A 53 -2.67 3.85 -14.95
CA GLU A 53 -1.48 4.61 -15.34
C GLU A 53 -0.39 3.67 -15.89
N ILE A 54 -0.12 2.57 -15.17
CA ILE A 54 0.81 1.54 -15.64
C ILE A 54 0.32 0.95 -16.96
N GLN A 55 -0.96 0.60 -17.06
CA GLN A 55 -1.53 0.02 -18.28
C GLN A 55 -1.46 0.98 -19.47
N ALA A 56 -1.59 2.29 -19.24
CA ALA A 56 -1.48 3.31 -20.29
C ALA A 56 -0.07 3.39 -20.90
N THR A 57 0.98 2.98 -20.17
CA THR A 57 2.35 2.93 -20.69
C THR A 57 2.67 1.67 -21.50
N ILE A 58 1.81 0.64 -21.44
CA ILE A 58 2.02 -0.61 -22.17
C ILE A 58 1.60 -0.42 -23.64
N PRO A 59 2.47 -0.71 -24.62
CA PRO A 59 2.11 -0.62 -26.03
C PRO A 59 0.86 -1.46 -26.35
N SER A 60 -0.12 -0.84 -27.01
CA SER A 60 -1.36 -1.50 -27.44
C SER A 60 -1.72 -1.14 -28.87
N THR A 61 -2.16 -2.13 -29.64
CA THR A 61 -2.83 -1.93 -30.94
C THR A 61 -4.27 -2.45 -30.87
N PRO A 62 -5.14 -2.09 -31.83
CA PRO A 62 -6.49 -2.67 -31.89
C PRO A 62 -6.49 -4.20 -31.94
N GLU A 63 -5.50 -4.84 -32.56
CA GLU A 63 -5.39 -6.31 -32.56
C GLU A 63 -4.73 -6.88 -31.29
N LYS A 64 -3.97 -6.07 -30.55
CA LYS A 64 -3.22 -6.49 -29.34
C LYS A 64 -3.49 -5.52 -28.17
N PRO A 65 -4.60 -5.72 -27.43
CA PRO A 65 -4.94 -4.86 -26.31
C PRO A 65 -3.97 -5.02 -25.13
N SER A 66 -3.67 -3.92 -24.43
CA SER A 66 -2.79 -3.89 -23.25
C SER A 66 -3.29 -4.72 -22.07
N LYS A 67 -4.57 -5.09 -22.05
CA LYS A 67 -5.21 -5.93 -21.01
C LYS A 67 -4.47 -7.26 -20.79
N GLY A 68 -4.03 -7.92 -21.88
CA GLY A 68 -3.38 -9.23 -21.80
C GLY A 68 -2.03 -9.17 -21.06
N PRO A 69 -1.07 -8.33 -21.53
CA PRO A 69 0.18 -8.09 -20.82
C PRO A 69 -0.02 -7.58 -19.39
N MET A 70 -0.96 -6.66 -19.18
CA MET A 70 -1.28 -6.13 -17.85
C MET A 70 -1.70 -7.23 -16.87
N TRP A 71 -2.59 -8.14 -17.30
CA TRP A 71 -3.03 -9.26 -16.47
C TRP A 71 -1.88 -10.18 -16.04
N LYS A 72 -0.98 -10.50 -16.97
CA LYS A 72 0.22 -11.30 -16.66
C LYS A 72 1.12 -10.57 -15.66
N GLY A 73 1.32 -9.26 -15.86
CA GLY A 73 2.08 -8.41 -14.96
C GLY A 73 1.50 -8.40 -13.54
N VAL A 74 0.18 -8.26 -13.42
CA VAL A 74 -0.53 -8.28 -12.14
C VAL A 74 -0.37 -9.64 -11.43
N ILE A 75 -0.54 -10.76 -12.13
CA ILE A 75 -0.34 -12.09 -11.53
C ILE A 75 1.07 -12.23 -10.94
N VAL A 76 2.09 -11.89 -11.72
CA VAL A 76 3.48 -11.98 -11.27
C VAL A 76 3.73 -11.04 -10.09
N ALA A 77 3.20 -9.81 -10.15
CA ALA A 77 3.33 -8.85 -9.06
C ALA A 77 2.71 -9.38 -7.76
N TYR A 78 1.51 -9.95 -7.79
CA TYR A 78 0.87 -10.51 -6.60
C TYR A 78 1.63 -11.73 -6.03
N ILE A 79 2.21 -12.57 -6.89
CA ILE A 79 3.08 -13.67 -6.43
C ILE A 79 4.31 -13.10 -5.70
N VAL A 80 4.97 -12.10 -6.27
CA VAL A 80 6.14 -11.45 -5.65
C VAL A 80 5.77 -10.76 -4.34
N VAL A 81 4.61 -10.10 -4.27
CA VAL A 81 4.07 -9.49 -3.04
C VAL A 81 3.84 -10.56 -1.99
N ALA A 82 3.20 -11.68 -2.34
CA ALA A 82 2.99 -12.79 -1.40
C ALA A 82 4.33 -13.33 -0.87
N LEU A 83 5.31 -13.55 -1.74
CA LEU A 83 6.66 -14.00 -1.34
C LEU A 83 7.40 -12.97 -0.47
N CYS A 84 7.08 -11.69 -0.56
CA CYS A 84 7.67 -10.67 0.30
C CYS A 84 6.92 -10.54 1.63
N TYR A 85 5.60 -10.58 1.64
CA TYR A 85 4.78 -10.29 2.81
C TYR A 85 4.62 -11.48 3.74
N PHE A 86 4.31 -12.67 3.21
CA PHE A 86 4.04 -13.83 4.07
C PHE A 86 5.25 -14.23 4.92
N PRO A 87 6.49 -14.32 4.40
CA PRO A 87 7.64 -14.63 5.24
C PRO A 87 7.87 -13.57 6.31
N VAL A 88 7.76 -12.29 5.98
CA VAL A 88 7.95 -11.19 6.95
C VAL A 88 6.89 -11.25 8.05
N ALA A 89 5.62 -11.44 7.69
CA ALA A 89 4.52 -11.49 8.65
C ALA A 89 4.59 -12.74 9.54
N LEU A 90 4.75 -13.92 8.93
CA LEU A 90 4.75 -15.20 9.67
C LEU A 90 6.00 -15.35 10.53
N ILE A 91 7.20 -15.14 9.95
CA ILE A 91 8.46 -15.28 10.69
C ILE A 91 8.60 -14.12 11.68
N GLY A 92 8.28 -12.89 11.29
CA GLY A 92 8.33 -11.75 12.20
C GLY A 92 7.47 -11.98 13.43
N TYR A 93 6.20 -12.35 13.24
CA TYR A 93 5.31 -12.64 14.37
C TYR A 93 5.79 -13.87 15.16
N TRP A 94 6.33 -14.90 14.50
CA TRP A 94 6.85 -16.05 15.22
C TRP A 94 8.07 -15.72 16.08
N MET A 95 8.98 -14.83 15.64
CA MET A 95 10.19 -14.52 16.41
C MET A 95 9.94 -13.49 17.53
N PHE A 96 9.05 -12.52 17.30
CA PHE A 96 8.82 -11.39 18.21
C PHE A 96 7.46 -11.42 18.92
N GLY A 97 6.47 -12.15 18.42
CA GLY A 97 5.13 -12.20 19.01
C GLY A 97 4.53 -10.80 19.20
N ASN A 98 3.98 -10.54 20.39
CA ASN A 98 3.35 -9.26 20.72
C ASN A 98 4.30 -8.07 20.89
N SER A 99 5.61 -8.29 20.97
CA SER A 99 6.62 -7.21 21.03
C SER A 99 7.07 -6.72 19.66
N ILE A 100 6.49 -7.23 18.57
CA ILE A 100 6.75 -6.71 17.23
C ILE A 100 6.25 -5.27 17.10
N GLU A 101 7.10 -4.44 16.49
CA GLU A 101 6.79 -3.06 16.13
C GLU A 101 6.19 -3.01 14.72
N ASP A 102 5.42 -1.96 14.40
CA ASP A 102 4.80 -1.78 13.08
C ASP A 102 5.85 -1.80 11.95
N ASN A 103 7.06 -1.29 12.24
CA ASN A 103 8.23 -1.46 11.41
C ASN A 103 9.18 -2.50 12.01
N ILE A 104 9.19 -3.68 11.41
CA ILE A 104 10.02 -4.82 11.84
C ILE A 104 11.52 -4.51 11.92
N LEU A 105 12.03 -3.53 11.16
CA LEU A 105 13.44 -3.14 11.23
C LEU A 105 13.81 -2.51 12.59
N ILE A 106 12.83 -1.93 13.27
CA ILE A 106 12.99 -1.40 14.64
C ILE A 106 13.12 -2.57 15.62
N SER A 107 12.30 -3.62 15.47
CA SER A 107 12.35 -4.82 16.32
C SER A 107 13.66 -5.62 16.21
N LEU A 108 14.41 -5.47 15.12
CA LEU A 108 15.70 -6.16 14.94
C LEU A 108 16.78 -5.65 15.89
N GLU A 109 16.85 -4.35 16.19
CA GLU A 109 17.83 -3.65 17.05
C GLU A 109 19.32 -3.79 16.65
N LYS A 110 19.79 -4.99 16.25
CA LYS A 110 21.17 -5.31 15.86
C LYS A 110 21.19 -6.35 14.71
N PRO A 111 22.27 -6.40 13.90
CA PRO A 111 23.38 -5.44 13.86
C PRO A 111 23.02 -4.17 13.07
N ALA A 112 23.53 -3.02 13.53
CA ALA A 112 23.14 -1.70 12.99
C ALA A 112 23.44 -1.53 11.50
N TRP A 113 24.55 -2.10 10.99
CA TRP A 113 24.90 -1.99 9.57
C TRP A 113 23.86 -2.64 8.65
N LEU A 114 23.28 -3.77 9.08
CA LEU A 114 22.29 -4.52 8.32
C LEU A 114 20.96 -3.76 8.26
N ILE A 115 20.57 -3.17 9.40
CA ILE A 115 19.39 -2.31 9.52
C ILE A 115 19.56 -1.05 8.66
N ALA A 116 20.75 -0.42 8.69
CA ALA A 116 21.06 0.74 7.86
C ALA A 116 20.94 0.40 6.36
N MET A 117 21.50 -0.73 5.93
CA MET A 117 21.37 -1.20 4.54
C MET A 117 19.91 -1.45 4.15
N ALA A 118 19.12 -2.09 5.03
CA ALA A 118 17.69 -2.30 4.79
C ALA A 118 16.94 -0.96 4.65
N ASN A 119 17.23 0.01 5.50
CA ASN A 119 16.65 1.35 5.44
C ASN A 119 17.03 2.09 4.15
N ILE A 120 18.27 1.99 3.68
CA ILE A 120 18.69 2.57 2.38
C ILE A 120 17.86 1.98 1.23
N PHE A 121 17.66 0.65 1.22
CA PHE A 121 16.80 0.03 0.21
C PHE A 121 15.35 0.48 0.30
N VAL A 122 14.80 0.66 1.50
CA VAL A 122 13.45 1.22 1.70
C VAL A 122 13.39 2.64 1.13
N VAL A 123 14.38 3.50 1.41
CA VAL A 123 14.43 4.88 0.90
C VAL A 123 14.45 4.90 -0.64
N ILE A 124 15.34 4.13 -1.25
CA ILE A 124 15.45 4.06 -2.73
C ILE A 124 14.11 3.62 -3.34
N HIS A 125 13.50 2.57 -2.79
CA HIS A 125 12.20 2.07 -3.22
C HIS A 125 11.10 3.12 -3.07
N VAL A 126 10.98 3.77 -1.91
CA VAL A 126 9.92 4.73 -1.60
C VAL A 126 10.05 5.99 -2.46
N ILE A 127 11.26 6.45 -2.77
CA ILE A 127 11.46 7.57 -3.70
C ILE A 127 10.86 7.25 -5.08
N GLY A 128 11.12 6.06 -5.61
CA GLY A 128 10.56 5.61 -6.89
C GLY A 128 9.03 5.49 -6.85
N SER A 129 8.51 4.83 -5.81
CA SER A 129 7.07 4.68 -5.62
C SER A 129 6.36 6.02 -5.48
N TYR A 130 6.93 6.97 -4.73
CA TYR A 130 6.35 8.30 -4.55
C TYR A 130 6.11 9.00 -5.88
N GLN A 131 7.06 8.92 -6.83
CA GLN A 131 6.88 9.55 -8.14
C GLN A 131 5.71 8.96 -8.92
N ILE A 132 5.56 7.62 -8.91
CA ILE A 132 4.46 6.94 -9.61
C ILE A 132 3.11 7.31 -9.01
N TYR A 133 3.00 7.33 -7.67
CA TYR A 133 1.75 7.65 -6.99
C TYR A 133 1.40 9.15 -7.01
N ALA A 134 2.39 10.03 -7.04
CA ALA A 134 2.16 11.47 -7.05
C ALA A 134 1.71 12.00 -8.42
N MET A 135 2.10 11.34 -9.53
CA MET A 135 1.76 11.78 -10.88
C MET A 135 0.24 11.95 -11.12
N PRO A 136 -0.63 10.97 -10.82
CA PRO A 136 -2.08 11.14 -10.97
C PRO A 136 -2.64 12.27 -10.11
N VAL A 137 -2.07 12.51 -8.93
CA VAL A 137 -2.49 13.58 -8.03
C VAL A 137 -2.11 14.94 -8.59
N PHE A 138 -0.90 15.08 -9.12
CA PHE A 138 -0.46 16.29 -9.82
C PHE A 138 -1.38 16.60 -11.00
N ASP A 139 -1.66 15.60 -11.84
CA ASP A 139 -2.54 15.76 -13.00
C ASP A 139 -3.97 16.14 -12.60
N MET A 140 -4.49 15.56 -11.51
CA MET A 140 -5.80 15.93 -10.97
C MET A 140 -5.84 17.40 -10.52
N ILE A 141 -4.87 17.84 -9.72
CA ILE A 141 -4.82 19.22 -9.21
C ILE A 141 -4.63 20.21 -10.36
N GLU A 142 -3.69 19.94 -11.27
CA GLU A 142 -3.46 20.76 -12.46
C GLU A 142 -4.72 20.85 -13.34
N THR A 143 -5.43 19.73 -13.54
CA THR A 143 -6.67 19.72 -14.32
C THR A 143 -7.76 20.59 -13.68
N VAL A 144 -7.91 20.56 -12.36
CA VAL A 144 -8.88 21.41 -11.66
C VAL A 144 -8.49 22.89 -11.78
N LEU A 145 -7.21 23.22 -11.57
CA LEU A 145 -6.73 24.60 -11.67
C LEU A 145 -6.92 25.17 -13.09
N VAL A 146 -6.57 24.40 -14.11
CA VAL A 146 -6.65 24.87 -15.50
C VAL A 146 -8.08 24.87 -16.02
N LYS A 147 -8.85 23.78 -15.84
CA LYS A 147 -10.17 23.63 -16.47
C LYS A 147 -11.32 24.23 -15.66
N LYS A 148 -11.24 24.24 -14.33
CA LYS A 148 -12.32 24.78 -13.47
C LYS A 148 -12.02 26.19 -12.98
N LEU A 149 -10.76 26.48 -12.66
CA LEU A 149 -10.35 27.77 -12.11
C LEU A 149 -9.68 28.69 -13.14
N ASN A 150 -9.65 28.28 -14.42
CA ASN A 150 -9.17 29.06 -15.56
C ASN A 150 -7.72 29.59 -15.42
N PHE A 151 -6.87 28.91 -14.66
CA PHE A 151 -5.44 29.23 -14.61
C PHE A 151 -4.77 28.90 -15.95
N ARG A 152 -3.81 29.72 -16.36
CA ARG A 152 -3.02 29.46 -17.57
C ARG A 152 -2.07 28.28 -17.32
N PRO A 153 -2.08 27.24 -18.18
CA PRO A 153 -1.12 26.14 -18.07
C PRO A 153 0.29 26.70 -18.30
N SER A 154 1.13 26.65 -17.27
CA SER A 154 2.49 27.18 -17.30
C SER A 154 3.42 26.30 -16.48
N THR A 155 4.71 26.29 -16.83
CA THR A 155 5.76 25.59 -16.05
C THR A 155 5.83 26.12 -14.62
N THR A 156 5.59 27.42 -14.44
CA THR A 156 5.50 28.07 -13.13
C THR A 156 4.37 27.50 -12.27
N LEU A 157 3.17 27.34 -12.84
CA LEU A 157 2.03 26.73 -12.13
C LEU A 157 2.38 25.30 -11.67
N ARG A 158 2.95 24.50 -12.56
CA ARG A 158 3.38 23.13 -12.24
C ARG A 158 4.40 23.09 -11.12
N PHE A 159 5.39 23.98 -11.17
CA PHE A 159 6.42 24.08 -10.13
C PHE A 159 5.80 24.37 -8.76
N PHE A 160 4.92 25.36 -8.66
CA PHE A 160 4.27 25.70 -7.38
C PHE A 160 3.34 24.60 -6.87
N VAL A 161 2.51 24.01 -7.74
CA VAL A 161 1.58 22.93 -7.36
C VAL A 161 2.33 21.73 -6.80
N ARG A 162 3.41 21.30 -7.46
CA ARG A 162 4.20 20.15 -7.02
C ARG A 162 4.93 20.42 -5.71
N ASN A 163 5.59 21.58 -5.58
CA ASN A 163 6.27 21.94 -4.34
C ASN A 163 5.29 22.11 -3.16
N PHE A 164 4.12 22.71 -3.40
CA PHE A 164 3.09 22.84 -2.37
C PHE A 164 2.58 21.47 -1.91
N TYR A 165 2.31 20.55 -2.84
CA TYR A 165 1.91 19.19 -2.50
C TYR A 165 2.97 18.44 -1.68
N VAL A 166 4.25 18.54 -2.08
CA VAL A 166 5.37 17.93 -1.35
C VAL A 166 5.49 18.53 0.06
N ALA A 167 5.43 19.86 0.18
CA ALA A 167 5.48 20.54 1.47
C ALA A 167 4.31 20.17 2.38
N PHE A 168 3.10 20.06 1.81
CA PHE A 168 1.90 19.66 2.54
C PHE A 168 1.97 18.21 3.03
N THR A 169 2.40 17.28 2.18
CA THR A 169 2.58 15.87 2.57
C THR A 169 3.69 15.70 3.60
N MET A 170 4.78 16.46 3.49
CA MET A 170 5.84 16.52 4.51
C MET A 170 5.31 17.06 5.85
N PHE A 171 4.51 18.12 5.84
CA PHE A 171 3.90 18.68 7.05
C PHE A 171 3.02 17.66 7.78
N ILE A 172 2.16 16.93 7.03
CA ILE A 172 1.34 15.84 7.59
C ILE A 172 2.22 14.75 8.19
N ALA A 173 3.27 14.32 7.47
CA ALA A 173 4.18 13.27 7.93
C ALA A 173 4.89 13.63 9.25
N ILE A 174 5.24 14.91 9.44
CA ILE A 174 5.85 15.40 10.69
C ILE A 174 4.82 15.48 11.83
N THR A 175 3.57 15.86 11.51
CA THR A 175 2.52 16.07 12.52
C THR A 175 1.96 14.76 13.07
N PHE A 176 1.86 13.71 12.24
CA PHE A 176 1.26 12.43 12.62
C PHE A 176 2.23 11.25 12.43
N PRO A 177 3.19 11.04 13.34
CA PRO A 177 4.21 9.99 13.20
C PRO A 177 3.71 8.58 13.62
N PHE A 178 2.42 8.27 13.45
CA PHE A 178 1.82 6.99 13.86
C PHE A 178 1.65 6.06 12.65
N PHE A 179 2.74 5.37 12.28
CA PHE A 179 2.78 4.57 11.04
C PHE A 179 1.65 3.52 10.96
N GLY A 180 1.54 2.57 11.90
CA GLY A 180 0.52 1.54 11.85
C GLY A 180 -0.91 2.09 11.92
N GLY A 181 -1.16 3.09 12.76
CA GLY A 181 -2.47 3.74 12.84
C GLY A 181 -2.91 4.38 11.51
N LEU A 182 -1.99 5.02 10.79
CA LEU A 182 -2.26 5.59 9.47
C LEU A 182 -2.51 4.51 8.42
N LEU A 183 -1.76 3.40 8.45
CA LEU A 183 -1.96 2.27 7.53
C LEU A 183 -3.36 1.67 7.71
N GLY A 184 -3.74 1.33 8.94
CA GLY A 184 -5.05 0.75 9.25
C GLY A 184 -6.19 1.70 8.90
N PHE A 185 -6.02 2.99 9.22
CA PHE A 185 -7.02 4.02 8.89
C PHE A 185 -7.19 4.19 7.38
N PHE A 186 -6.13 4.48 6.62
CA PHE A 186 -6.24 4.69 5.17
C PHE A 186 -6.62 3.40 4.44
N GLY A 187 -6.16 2.25 4.91
CA GLY A 187 -6.57 0.94 4.40
C GLY A 187 -8.07 0.72 4.52
N GLY A 188 -8.64 0.93 5.71
CA GLY A 188 -10.07 0.77 5.96
C GLY A 188 -10.94 1.87 5.34
N PHE A 189 -10.56 3.14 5.50
CA PHE A 189 -11.39 4.28 5.09
C PHE A 189 -11.24 4.63 3.60
N ALA A 190 -10.01 4.70 3.10
CA ALA A 190 -9.76 5.17 1.73
C ALA A 190 -9.71 4.00 0.74
N PHE A 191 -8.96 2.94 1.05
CA PHE A 191 -8.73 1.85 0.12
C PHE A 191 -9.85 0.81 0.10
N ALA A 192 -10.48 0.48 1.24
CA ALA A 192 -11.59 -0.46 1.23
C ALA A 192 -12.71 -0.07 0.23
N PRO A 193 -13.21 1.18 0.22
CA PRO A 193 -14.23 1.59 -0.73
C PRO A 193 -13.71 1.67 -2.16
N THR A 194 -12.53 2.27 -2.37
CA THR A 194 -12.04 2.56 -3.72
C THR A 194 -11.49 1.35 -4.46
N THR A 195 -10.94 0.38 -3.72
CA THR A 195 -10.31 -0.81 -4.28
C THR A 195 -11.24 -2.01 -4.31
N TYR A 196 -12.04 -2.21 -3.26
CA TYR A 196 -12.82 -3.44 -3.11
C TYR A 196 -14.31 -3.23 -3.40
N PHE A 197 -14.90 -2.10 -3.00
CA PHE A 197 -16.35 -1.90 -3.18
C PHE A 197 -16.72 -1.27 -4.51
N LEU A 198 -16.07 -0.16 -4.90
CA LEU A 198 -16.41 0.57 -6.12
C LEU A 198 -16.25 -0.28 -7.38
N PRO A 199 -15.14 -1.03 -7.59
CA PRO A 199 -15.01 -1.87 -8.79
C PRO A 199 -16.09 -2.94 -8.90
N CYS A 200 -16.49 -3.58 -7.79
CA CYS A 200 -17.57 -4.55 -7.75
C CYS A 200 -18.91 -3.90 -8.13
N ILE A 201 -19.23 -2.75 -7.54
CA ILE A 201 -20.46 -1.98 -7.87
C ILE A 201 -20.46 -1.57 -9.35
N ILE A 202 -19.35 -1.05 -9.87
CA ILE A 202 -19.21 -0.65 -11.27
C ILE A 202 -19.39 -1.86 -12.19
N TRP A 203 -18.78 -3.00 -11.85
CA TRP A 203 -18.91 -4.23 -12.64
C TRP A 203 -20.37 -4.73 -12.67
N LEU A 204 -21.05 -4.74 -11.52
CA LEU A 204 -22.46 -5.11 -11.42
C LEU A 204 -23.36 -4.18 -12.25
N ALA A 205 -23.07 -2.88 -12.27
CA ALA A 205 -23.82 -1.89 -13.04
C ALA A 205 -23.62 -2.04 -14.57
N ILE A 206 -22.41 -2.39 -15.01
CA ILE A 206 -22.06 -2.53 -16.43
C ILE A 206 -22.52 -3.89 -16.98
N TYR A 207 -22.14 -4.99 -16.33
CA TYR A 207 -22.36 -6.35 -16.86
C TYR A 207 -23.74 -6.93 -16.53
N LYS A 208 -24.42 -6.41 -15.50
CA LYS A 208 -25.77 -6.83 -15.08
C LYS A 208 -25.96 -8.36 -15.08
N PRO A 209 -25.12 -9.13 -14.35
CA PRO A 209 -25.26 -10.58 -14.31
C PRO A 209 -26.60 -10.98 -13.69
N LYS A 210 -27.02 -12.23 -13.92
CA LYS A 210 -28.20 -12.79 -13.26
C LYS A 210 -28.06 -12.66 -11.74
N LYS A 211 -28.98 -11.93 -11.11
CA LYS A 211 -29.01 -11.74 -9.65
C LYS A 211 -28.98 -13.10 -8.95
N PHE A 212 -28.14 -13.22 -7.92
CA PHE A 212 -27.89 -14.45 -7.17
C PHE A 212 -27.28 -15.62 -7.97
N GLY A 213 -26.79 -15.38 -9.20
CA GLY A 213 -25.97 -16.35 -9.93
C GLY A 213 -24.54 -16.43 -9.38
N LEU A 214 -23.80 -17.49 -9.75
CA LEU A 214 -22.39 -17.65 -9.34
C LEU A 214 -21.56 -16.41 -9.65
N SER A 215 -21.67 -15.87 -10.87
CA SER A 215 -20.94 -14.66 -11.28
C SER A 215 -21.30 -13.40 -10.49
N TRP A 216 -22.46 -13.36 -9.83
CA TRP A 216 -22.87 -12.25 -8.97
C TRP A 216 -22.27 -12.37 -7.56
N TRP A 217 -22.14 -13.60 -7.05
CA TRP A 217 -21.53 -13.88 -5.75
C TRP A 217 -19.99 -13.88 -5.76
N THR A 218 -19.39 -14.25 -6.89
CA THR A 218 -17.93 -14.26 -7.06
C THR A 218 -17.36 -12.90 -7.48
N ASN A 219 -18.23 -11.92 -7.75
CA ASN A 219 -17.80 -10.55 -7.97
C ASN A 219 -17.38 -9.91 -6.65
#